data_AF-A0A9D5V128-F1
#
_entry.id   AF-A0A9D5V128-F1
#
_cell.length_a   1.000
_cell.length_b   1.000
_cell.length_c   1.000
_cell.angle_alpha   90.00
_cell.angle_beta   90.00
_cell.angle_gamma   90.00
#
_symmetry.space_group_name_H-M   'P 1'
#
loop_
_entity.id
_entity.type
_entity.pdbx_description
1 polymer ?
#
loop_
_entity_poly.entity_id
_entity_poly.type
_entity_poly.pdbx_seq_one_letter_code
_entity_poly.pdbx_strand_id
1 'polypeptide(L)'
;MTTITFDTHSAIKRLKAAGFDEQQAEALSDTIRQAQDAKLDELATKGDILRLEGDIFRLERDLKELELRMVIKLGAMILAAVGMMVTANRLWPIPVQYVSPGIAHEVPLSVVPKPASPVVSPSH
;
A
#
# COMPACT_ATOMS: atom_id res chain seq x y z
N MET A 1 29.65 23.60 1.53
CA MET A 1 28.43 24.42 1.72
C MET A 1 28.83 25.87 1.59
N THR A 2 28.23 26.62 0.68
CA THR A 2 28.38 28.08 0.65
C THR A 2 27.45 28.64 1.72
N THR A 3 28.02 29.00 2.87
CA THR A 3 27.31 29.73 3.93
C THR A 3 27.01 31.14 3.43
N ILE A 4 25.73 31.48 3.30
CA ILE A 4 25.31 32.86 3.02
C ILE A 4 25.34 33.60 4.36
N THR A 5 26.45 34.27 4.66
CA THR A 5 26.59 35.10 5.86
C THR A 5 25.97 36.47 5.68
N PHE A 6 25.21 36.92 6.67
CA PHE A 6 24.69 38.28 6.73
C PHE A 6 25.82 39.27 7.04
N ASP A 7 26.04 40.24 6.16
CA ASP A 7 27.02 41.31 6.38
C ASP A 7 26.37 42.50 7.10
N THR A 8 26.44 42.45 8.43
CA THR A 8 25.95 43.50 9.34
C THR A 8 26.52 44.88 8.99
N HIS A 9 27.80 44.97 8.63
CA HIS A 9 28.45 46.26 8.35
C HIS A 9 27.91 46.89 7.06
N SER A 10 27.73 46.09 6.01
CA SER A 10 27.09 46.54 4.78
C SER A 10 25.61 46.93 4.99
N ALA A 11 24.89 46.22 5.87
CA ALA A 11 23.52 46.53 6.23
C ALA A 11 23.40 47.88 6.96
N ILE A 12 24.23 48.11 7.99
CA ILE A 12 24.30 49.37 8.73
C ILE A 12 24.60 50.54 7.78
N LYS A 13 25.60 50.39 6.90
CA LYS A 13 25.97 51.45 5.94
C LYS A 13 24.81 51.82 5.01
N ARG A 14 24.02 50.84 4.56
CA ARG A 14 22.84 51.07 3.72
C ARG A 14 21.71 51.74 4.48
N LEU A 15 21.45 51.32 5.73
CA LEU A 15 20.43 51.92 6.58
C LEU A 15 20.76 53.38 6.90
N LYS A 16 22.02 53.68 7.20
CA LYS A 16 22.50 55.07 7.38
C LYS A 16 22.35 55.90 6.11
N ALA A 17 22.68 55.34 4.94
CA ALA A 17 22.47 56.02 3.67
C ALA A 17 20.99 56.29 3.36
N ALA A 18 20.09 55.49 3.93
CA ALA A 18 18.63 55.67 3.83
C ALA A 18 18.05 56.62 4.89
N GLY A 19 18.90 57.21 5.75
CA GLY A 19 18.48 58.21 6.75
C GLY A 19 18.21 57.68 8.16
N PHE A 20 18.54 56.42 8.44
CA PHE A 20 18.52 55.89 9.81
C PHE A 20 19.73 56.44 10.60
N ASP A 21 19.53 56.72 11.88
CA ASP A 21 20.65 56.99 12.79
C ASP A 21 21.48 55.71 13.01
N GLU A 22 22.72 55.86 13.52
CA GLU A 22 23.61 54.73 13.80
C GLU A 22 22.96 53.72 14.75
N GLN A 23 22.37 54.19 15.86
CA GLN A 23 21.78 53.28 16.85
C GLN A 23 20.61 52.49 16.27
N GLN A 24 19.77 53.14 15.47
CA GLN A 24 18.67 52.46 14.77
C GLN A 24 19.19 51.46 13.73
N ALA A 25 20.22 51.84 12.96
CA ALA A 25 20.80 50.98 11.93
C ALA A 25 21.46 49.73 12.53
N GLU A 26 22.17 49.89 13.64
CA GLU A 26 22.81 48.81 14.40
C GLU A 26 21.77 47.88 15.02
N ALA A 27 20.80 48.43 15.76
CA ALA A 27 19.74 47.64 16.40
C ALA A 27 18.92 46.83 15.39
N LEU A 28 18.58 47.42 14.23
CA LEU A 28 17.84 46.71 13.19
C LEU A 28 18.68 45.61 12.53
N SER A 29 19.96 45.89 12.23
CA SER A 29 20.86 44.91 11.62
C SER A 29 21.14 43.74 12.56
N ASP A 30 21.28 43.99 13.86
CA ASP A 30 21.44 42.95 14.88
C ASP A 30 20.20 42.10 15.04
N THR A 31 19.01 42.70 15.01
CA THR A 31 17.75 41.95 15.08
C THR A 31 17.61 41.02 13.87
N ILE A 32 17.96 41.48 12.67
CA ILE A 32 17.93 40.67 11.45
C ILE A 32 18.95 39.54 11.53
N ARG A 33 20.17 39.83 12.01
CA ARG A 33 21.22 38.82 12.21
C ARG A 33 20.75 37.74 13.18
N GLN A 34 20.22 38.11 14.34
CA GLN A 34 19.72 37.16 15.35
C GLN A 34 18.59 36.30 14.79
N ALA A 35 17.67 36.87 14.02
CA ALA A 35 16.61 36.12 13.35
C ALA A 35 17.15 35.14 12.29
N GLN A 36 18.23 35.50 11.59
CA GLN A 36 18.89 34.61 10.64
C GLN A 36 19.63 33.48 11.34
N ASP A 37 20.38 33.78 12.40
CA ASP A 37 21.11 32.79 13.20
C ASP A 37 20.12 31.78 13.82
N ALA A 38 19.01 32.24 14.39
CA ALA A 38 17.96 31.36 14.94
C ALA A 38 17.31 30.45 13.88
N LYS A 39 17.13 30.94 12.63
CA LYS A 39 16.61 30.11 11.54
C LYS A 39 17.61 29.09 11.03
N LEU A 40 18.90 29.40 11.05
CA LEU A 40 19.95 28.46 10.64
C LEU A 40 20.05 27.28 11.62
N ASP A 41 19.79 27.50 12.90
CA ASP A 41 19.76 26.45 13.93
C ASP A 41 18.57 25.48 13.78
N GLU A 42 17.43 25.92 13.22
CA GLU A 42 16.22 25.10 13.04
C GLU A 42 16.20 24.33 11.70
N LEU A 43 17.04 24.70 10.74
CA LEU A 43 17.06 24.08 9.42
C LEU A 43 17.78 22.73 9.44
N ALA A 44 17.07 21.66 9.07
CA ALA A 44 17.70 20.39 8.73
C ALA A 44 18.77 20.64 7.64
N THR A 45 19.99 20.22 7.95
CA THR A 45 21.15 20.46 7.08
C THR A 45 20.96 19.61 5.82
N LYS A 46 21.51 20.02 4.66
CA LYS A 46 21.51 19.16 3.46
C LYS A 46 22.09 17.76 3.74
N GLY A 47 23.03 17.66 4.69
CA GLY A 47 23.58 16.39 5.15
C GLY A 47 22.55 15.49 5.85
N ASP A 48 21.62 16.07 6.61
CA ASP A 48 20.57 15.32 7.30
C ASP A 48 19.55 14.75 6.29
N ILE A 49 19.23 15.51 5.25
CA ILE A 49 18.38 15.04 4.14
C ILE A 49 19.05 13.88 3.40
N LEU A 50 20.33 14.02 3.03
CA LEU A 50 21.08 12.95 2.36
C LEU A 50 21.19 11.69 3.22
N ARG A 51 21.31 11.86 4.55
CA ARG A 51 21.32 10.75 5.50
C ARG A 51 19.96 10.04 5.53
N LEU A 52 18.87 10.80 5.62
CA LEU A 52 17.51 10.26 5.59
C LEU A 52 17.21 9.52 4.28
N GLU A 53 17.59 10.08 3.13
CA GLU A 53 17.47 9.41 1.82
C GLU A 53 18.22 8.08 1.80
N GLY A 54 19.44 8.04 2.36
CA GLY A 54 20.23 6.82 2.48
C GLY A 54 19.57 5.77 3.37
N ASP A 55 19.00 6.18 4.51
CA ASP A 55 18.31 5.28 5.43
C ASP A 55 17.00 4.74 4.83
N ILE A 56 16.26 5.56 4.07
CA ILE A 56 15.07 5.13 3.31
C ILE A 56 15.46 4.06 2.28
N PHE A 57 16.51 4.29 1.50
CA PHE A 57 16.95 3.33 0.48
C PHE A 57 17.37 1.98 1.09
N ARG A 58 18.01 2.01 2.26
CA ARG A 58 18.36 0.80 3.01
C ARG A 58 17.12 0.04 3.46
N LEU A 59 16.14 0.75 4.03
CA LEU A 59 14.90 0.13 4.50
C LEU A 59 14.09 -0.49 3.35
N GLU A 60 13.99 0.19 2.20
CA GLU A 60 13.32 -0.35 1.02
C GLU A 60 13.97 -1.65 0.53
N ARG A 61 15.31 -1.71 0.56
CA ARG A 61 16.05 -2.91 0.15
C ARG A 61 15.79 -4.07 1.12
N ASP A 62 15.87 -3.81 2.41
CA ASP A 62 15.68 -4.83 3.45
C ASP A 62 14.23 -5.36 3.43
N LEU A 63 13.24 -4.51 3.16
CA LEU A 63 11.85 -4.92 2.94
C LEU A 63 11.67 -5.82 1.72
N LYS A 64 12.29 -5.48 0.57
CA LYS A 64 12.24 -6.31 -0.63
C LYS A 64 12.90 -7.68 -0.42
N GLU A 65 14.02 -7.71 0.30
CA GLU A 65 14.69 -8.97 0.65
C GLU A 65 13.80 -9.84 1.55
N LEU A 66 13.16 -9.24 2.55
CA LEU A 66 12.24 -9.94 3.44
C LEU A 66 11.04 -10.49 2.67
N GLU A 67 10.44 -9.68 1.80
CA GLU A 67 9.33 -10.08 0.94
C GLU A 67 9.71 -11.29 0.08
N LEU A 68 10.85 -11.22 -0.61
CA LEU A 68 11.32 -12.32 -1.46
C LEU A 68 11.58 -13.60 -0.65
N ARG A 69 12.24 -13.48 0.51
CA ARG A 69 12.50 -14.63 1.40
C ARG A 69 11.20 -15.25 1.91
N MET A 70 10.20 -14.45 2.26
CA MET A 70 8.90 -14.96 2.67
C MET A 70 8.15 -15.63 1.53
N VAL A 71 8.10 -15.01 0.34
CA VAL A 71 7.46 -15.59 -0.85
C VAL A 71 8.08 -16.94 -1.19
N ILE A 72 9.41 -17.06 -1.16
CA ILE A 72 10.11 -18.33 -1.42
C ILE A 72 9.77 -19.36 -0.33
N LYS A 73 9.84 -19.00 0.95
CA LYS A 73 9.53 -19.92 2.06
C LYS A 73 8.08 -20.39 2.03
N LEU A 74 7.13 -19.49 1.84
CA LEU A 74 5.71 -19.81 1.75
C LEU A 74 5.41 -20.67 0.51
N GLY A 75 5.99 -20.31 -0.64
CA GLY A 75 5.89 -21.12 -1.86
C GLY A 75 6.44 -22.53 -1.66
N ALA A 76 7.61 -22.68 -1.05
CA ALA A 76 8.19 -23.98 -0.72
C ALA A 76 7.31 -24.80 0.24
N MET A 77 6.75 -24.17 1.27
CA MET A 77 5.83 -24.83 2.21
C MET A 77 4.54 -25.30 1.52
N ILE A 78 3.95 -24.48 0.65
CA ILE A 78 2.77 -24.86 -0.14
C ILE A 78 3.10 -26.03 -1.07
N LEU A 79 4.23 -25.97 -1.80
CA LEU A 79 4.66 -27.06 -2.67
C LEU A 79 4.90 -28.35 -1.89
N ALA A 80 5.51 -28.27 -0.70
CA ALA A 80 5.70 -29.42 0.17
C ALA A 80 4.36 -29.99 0.66
N ALA A 81 3.43 -29.14 1.11
CA ALA A 81 2.11 -29.55 1.57
C ALA A 81 1.29 -30.21 0.46
N VAL A 82 1.27 -29.61 -0.74
CA VAL A 82 0.58 -30.18 -1.92
C VAL A 82 1.24 -31.49 -2.34
N GLY A 83 2.57 -31.58 -2.36
CA GLY A 83 3.28 -32.82 -2.64
C GLY A 83 2.93 -33.95 -1.66
N MET A 84 2.88 -33.64 -0.36
CA MET A 84 2.44 -34.58 0.68
C MET A 84 0.97 -35.00 0.47
N MET A 85 0.08 -34.07 0.11
CA MET A 85 -1.33 -34.36 -0.16
C MET A 85 -1.49 -35.31 -1.36
N VAL A 86 -0.77 -35.06 -2.46
CA VAL A 86 -0.82 -35.89 -3.66
C VAL A 86 -0.28 -37.30 -3.39
N THR A 87 0.82 -37.41 -2.66
CA THR A 87 1.40 -38.72 -2.29
C THR A 87 0.48 -39.51 -1.38
N ALA A 88 -0.18 -38.86 -0.41
CA ALA A 88 -1.18 -39.51 0.45
C ALA A 88 -2.39 -40.03 -0.33
N ASN A 89 -2.97 -39.21 -1.22
CA ASN A 89 -4.13 -39.62 -2.04
C ASN A 89 -3.78 -40.77 -3.01
N ARG A 90 -2.53 -40.81 -3.50
CA ARG A 90 -2.06 -41.93 -4.35
C ARG A 90 -1.89 -43.23 -3.56
N LEU A 91 -1.49 -43.15 -2.29
CA LEU A 91 -1.27 -44.32 -1.44
C LEU A 91 -2.58 -44.91 -0.90
N TRP A 92 -3.57 -44.06 -0.59
CA TRP A 92 -4.91 -44.48 -0.20
C TRP A 92 -5.95 -43.78 -1.09
N PRO A 93 -6.34 -44.36 -2.23
CA PRO A 93 -7.35 -43.77 -3.09
C PRO A 93 -8.68 -43.76 -2.33
N ILE A 94 -9.16 -42.57 -1.96
CA ILE A 94 -10.46 -42.43 -1.30
C ILE A 94 -11.52 -42.85 -2.32
N PRO A 95 -12.31 -43.92 -2.07
CA PRO A 95 -13.42 -44.25 -2.94
C PRO A 95 -14.41 -43.08 -2.87
N VAL A 96 -14.57 -42.37 -3.97
CA VAL A 96 -15.57 -41.31 -4.09
C VAL A 96 -16.93 -42.01 -3.98
N GLN A 97 -17.55 -41.96 -2.80
CA GLN A 97 -18.93 -42.39 -2.67
C GLN A 97 -19.76 -41.36 -3.43
N TYR A 98 -20.22 -41.75 -4.61
CA TYR A 98 -21.30 -41.05 -5.27
C TYR A 98 -22.50 -41.14 -4.33
N VAL A 99 -22.79 -40.05 -3.62
CA VAL A 99 -24.11 -39.87 -3.02
C VAL A 99 -25.08 -39.83 -4.20
N SER A 100 -25.75 -40.96 -4.47
CA SER A 100 -26.90 -40.97 -5.37
C SER A 100 -27.86 -39.89 -4.89
N PRO A 101 -28.29 -38.92 -5.73
CA PRO A 101 -29.38 -38.05 -5.36
C PRO A 101 -30.56 -38.96 -5.03
N GLY A 102 -31.02 -38.90 -3.77
CA GLY A 102 -32.09 -39.72 -3.27
C GLY A 102 -33.26 -39.70 -4.24
N ILE A 103 -33.77 -40.88 -4.55
CA ILE A 103 -34.98 -41.10 -5.34
C ILE A 103 -36.00 -40.06 -4.88
N ALA A 104 -36.37 -39.16 -5.80
CA ALA A 104 -37.45 -38.22 -5.60
C ALA A 104 -38.66 -39.03 -5.11
N HIS A 105 -39.18 -38.69 -3.93
CA HIS A 105 -40.45 -39.22 -3.46
C HIS A 105 -41.46 -39.10 -4.60
N GLU A 106 -41.97 -40.23 -5.08
CA GLU A 106 -43.02 -40.24 -6.09
C GLU A 106 -44.21 -39.46 -5.53
N VAL A 107 -44.46 -38.29 -6.11
CA VAL A 107 -45.70 -37.56 -5.91
C VAL A 107 -46.81 -38.45 -6.46
N PRO A 108 -47.82 -38.86 -5.67
CA PRO A 108 -48.88 -39.71 -6.18
C PRO A 108 -49.64 -38.95 -7.27
N LEU A 109 -49.55 -39.45 -8.51
CA LEU A 109 -50.37 -39.01 -9.63
C LEU A 109 -51.82 -39.39 -9.36
N SER A 110 -52.54 -38.55 -8.62
CA SER A 110 -54.00 -38.61 -8.53
C SER A 110 -54.59 -37.29 -8.99
N VAL A 111 -55.43 -37.42 -10.02
CA VAL A 111 -56.36 -36.42 -10.59
C VAL A 111 -55.75 -35.45 -11.61
N VAL A 112 -55.55 -35.95 -12.84
CA VAL A 112 -55.74 -35.12 -14.04
C VAL A 112 -57.10 -35.50 -14.63
N PRO A 113 -58.06 -34.56 -14.77
CA PRO A 113 -59.33 -34.87 -15.42
C PRO A 113 -59.11 -35.19 -16.90
N LYS A 114 -59.70 -36.31 -17.34
CA LYS A 114 -59.71 -36.81 -18.71
C LYS A 114 -60.19 -35.71 -19.69
N PRO A 115 -59.41 -35.31 -20.71
CA PRO A 115 -59.92 -34.43 -21.74
C PRO A 115 -60.97 -35.17 -22.58
N ALA A 116 -62.14 -34.57 -22.75
CA ALA A 116 -63.20 -35.09 -23.61
C ALA A 116 -62.67 -35.22 -25.04
N SER A 117 -62.70 -36.42 -25.60
CA SER A 117 -62.29 -36.68 -26.99
C SER A 117 -63.24 -35.97 -27.96
N PRO A 118 -62.74 -35.25 -28.97
CA PRO A 118 -63.60 -34.67 -30.01
C PRO A 118 -64.16 -35.80 -30.89
N VAL A 119 -65.48 -35.83 -31.03
CA VAL A 119 -66.21 -36.67 -31.97
C VAL A 119 -65.80 -36.27 -33.38
N VAL A 120 -65.13 -37.18 -34.08
CA VAL A 120 -64.90 -37.10 -35.53
C VAL A 120 -66.19 -37.55 -36.21
N SER A 121 -66.93 -36.60 -36.80
CA SER A 121 -68.00 -36.92 -37.75
C SER A 121 -67.41 -37.27 -39.12
N PRO A 122 -67.92 -38.31 -39.81
CA PRO A 122 -67.38 -38.75 -41.09
C PRO A 122 -67.90 -37.87 -42.23
N SER A 123 -67.02 -37.66 -43.20
CA SER A 123 -67.23 -36.97 -44.47
C SER A 123 -68.28 -37.64 -45.36
N HIS A 124 -69.21 -36.82 -45.89
CA HIS A 124 -69.84 -36.95 -47.20
C HIS A 124 -70.11 -35.56 -47.77
#